data_AF-A0A9X4QS59-F1
#
_entry.id   AF-A0A9X4QS59-F1
#
_cell.length_a   1.000
_cell.length_b   1.000
_cell.length_c   1.000
_cell.angle_alpha   90.00
_cell.angle_beta   90.00
_cell.angle_gamma   90.00
#
_symmetry.space_group_name_H-M   'P 1'
#
loop_
_entity.id
_entity.type
_entity.pdbx_description
1 polymer ?
#
loop_
_entity_poly.entity_id
_entity_poly.type
_entity_poly.pdbx_seq_one_letter_code
_entity_poly.pdbx_strand_id
1 'polypeptide(L)'
;MPLDDPAEIRALEQAASRALERRIGGSVAYFQRDLRTDVIGFSDRFAQRHPKGWAAAKADWSELYPSMPIRVRADVRIDRLGMIQYSKARANAD
;
A
#
# COMPACT_ATOMS: atom_id res chain seq x y z
N MET A 1 -26.48 -9.70 -0.71
CA MET A 1 -25.24 -9.74 0.08
C MET A 1 -25.44 -8.86 1.30
N PRO A 2 -25.64 -9.44 2.50
CA PRO A 2 -25.71 -8.65 3.73
C PRO A 2 -24.32 -8.06 4.01
N LEU A 3 -24.23 -6.72 4.00
CA LEU A 3 -22.98 -5.98 4.16
C LEU A 3 -22.57 -5.82 5.64
N ASP A 4 -23.24 -6.52 6.55
CA ASP A 4 -23.11 -6.40 8.00
C ASP A 4 -22.59 -7.67 8.69
N ASP A 5 -22.23 -8.71 7.94
CA ASP A 5 -21.48 -9.85 8.46
C ASP A 5 -19.99 -9.50 8.59
N PRO A 6 -19.38 -9.61 9.79
CA PRO A 6 -17.94 -9.40 9.97
C PRO A 6 -17.04 -10.23 9.03
N ALA A 7 -17.48 -11.41 8.60
CA ALA A 7 -16.73 -12.23 7.64
C ALA A 7 -16.69 -11.59 6.24
N GLU A 8 -17.82 -11.07 5.78
CA GLU A 8 -17.94 -10.38 4.48
C GLU A 8 -17.16 -9.06 4.47
N ILE A 9 -17.19 -8.31 5.57
CA ILE A 9 -16.38 -7.08 5.73
C ILE A 9 -14.89 -7.41 5.63
N ARG A 10 -14.43 -8.45 6.34
CA ARG A 10 -13.01 -8.89 6.25
C ARG A 10 -12.64 -9.34 4.84
N ALA A 11 -13.54 -10.04 4.14
CA ALA A 11 -13.29 -10.44 2.77
C ALA A 11 -13.14 -9.22 1.83
N LEU A 12 -13.97 -8.20 2.04
CA LEU A 12 -13.90 -6.93 1.29
C LEU A 12 -12.63 -6.14 1.60
N GLU A 13 -12.26 -6.01 2.87
CA GLU A 13 -10.99 -5.41 3.32
C GLU A 13 -9.79 -6.09 2.65
N GLN A 14 -9.73 -7.42 2.69
CA GLN A 14 -8.66 -8.18 2.04
C GLN A 14 -8.65 -8.00 0.51
N ALA A 15 -9.82 -7.95 -0.12
CA ALA A 15 -9.92 -7.70 -1.56
C ALA A 15 -9.40 -6.29 -1.92
N ALA A 16 -9.73 -5.29 -1.11
CA ALA A 16 -9.26 -3.92 -1.26
C ALA A 16 -7.74 -3.82 -1.03
N SER A 17 -7.21 -4.46 0.01
CA SER A 17 -5.76 -4.57 0.26
C SER A 17 -5.03 -5.12 -0.96
N ARG A 18 -5.46 -6.28 -1.47
CA ARG A 18 -4.85 -6.89 -2.66
C ARG A 18 -4.94 -5.99 -3.89
N ALA A 19 -6.05 -5.27 -4.06
CA ALA A 19 -6.22 -4.35 -5.19
C ALA A 19 -5.27 -3.15 -5.11
N LEU A 20 -5.09 -2.57 -3.91
CA LEU A 20 -4.14 -1.49 -3.67
C LEU A 20 -2.69 -1.95 -3.83
N GLU A 21 -2.34 -3.12 -3.29
CA GLU A 21 -1.00 -3.72 -3.46
C GLU A 21 -0.65 -3.88 -4.94
N ARG A 22 -1.57 -4.39 -5.76
CA ARG A 22 -1.34 -4.52 -7.21
C ARG A 22 -1.18 -3.16 -7.89
N ARG A 23 -2.05 -2.19 -7.60
CA ARG A 23 -1.99 -0.85 -8.21
C ARG A 23 -0.70 -0.13 -7.86
N ILE A 24 -0.40 -0.02 -6.56
CA ILE A 24 0.81 0.66 -6.08
C ILE A 24 2.05 -0.11 -6.52
N GLY A 25 2.04 -1.44 -6.45
CA GLY A 25 3.12 -2.29 -6.93
C GLY A 25 3.42 -2.08 -8.42
N GLY A 26 2.39 -1.94 -9.26
CA GLY A 26 2.55 -1.60 -10.67
C GLY A 26 3.20 -0.24 -10.89
N SER A 27 2.75 0.81 -10.19
CA SER A 27 3.36 2.14 -10.27
C SER A 27 4.82 2.14 -9.81
N VAL A 28 5.11 1.48 -8.69
CA VAL A 28 6.49 1.35 -8.17
C VAL A 28 7.37 0.60 -9.17
N ALA A 29 6.87 -0.50 -9.76
CA ALA A 29 7.61 -1.25 -10.77
C ALA A 29 7.91 -0.39 -12.01
N TYR A 30 6.96 0.42 -12.46
CA TYR A 30 7.14 1.35 -13.58
C TYR A 30 8.23 2.40 -13.27
N PHE A 31 8.18 3.04 -12.10
CA PHE A 31 9.21 4.01 -11.69
C PHE A 31 10.59 3.35 -11.57
N GLN A 32 10.64 2.13 -11.03
CA GLN A 32 11.87 1.39 -10.78
C GLN A 32 12.52 0.87 -12.06
N ARG A 33 11.74 0.24 -12.94
CA ARG A 33 12.27 -0.57 -14.06
C ARG A 33 12.23 0.18 -15.38
N ASP A 34 11.12 0.88 -15.64
CA ASP A 34 10.91 1.54 -16.93
C ASP A 34 11.50 2.95 -16.92
N LEU A 35 11.26 3.72 -15.84
CA LEU A 35 11.83 5.06 -15.69
C LEU A 35 13.20 5.08 -15.02
N ARG A 36 13.57 4.01 -14.31
CA ARG A 36 14.81 3.91 -13.51
C ARG A 36 15.05 5.13 -12.59
N THR A 37 13.97 5.70 -12.08
CA THR A 37 13.99 6.97 -11.33
C THR A 37 13.39 6.77 -9.95
N ASP A 38 14.11 7.19 -8.92
CA ASP A 38 13.67 7.10 -7.52
C ASP A 38 12.67 8.21 -7.17
N VAL A 39 11.44 8.11 -7.70
CA VAL A 39 10.36 9.08 -7.48
C VAL A 39 9.85 9.04 -6.03
N ILE A 40 9.99 7.90 -5.35
CA ILE A 40 9.44 7.68 -4.01
C ILE A 40 10.38 8.23 -2.92
N GLY A 41 11.69 8.33 -3.20
CA GLY A 41 12.69 8.88 -2.27
C GLY A 41 13.34 7.82 -1.38
N PHE A 42 13.64 6.63 -1.91
CA PHE A 42 14.38 5.60 -1.19
C PHE A 42 15.81 6.04 -0.85
N SER A 43 16.48 6.76 -1.75
CA SER A 43 17.82 7.34 -1.57
C SER A 43 17.87 8.22 -0.33
N ASP A 44 16.87 9.08 -0.16
CA ASP A 44 16.84 10.07 0.91
C ASP A 44 16.70 9.39 2.27
N ARG A 45 15.82 8.38 2.34
CA ARG A 45 15.65 7.56 3.55
C ARG A 45 16.91 6.75 3.86
N PHE A 46 17.57 6.20 2.85
CA PHE A 46 18.81 5.45 3.04
C PHE A 46 19.96 6.36 3.47
N ALA A 47 20.09 7.55 2.89
CA ALA A 47 21.06 8.57 3.27
C ALA A 47 20.89 9.02 4.73
N GLN A 48 19.64 9.27 5.16
CA GLN A 48 19.33 9.68 6.52
C GLN A 48 19.67 8.59 7.55
N ARG A 49 19.35 7.32 7.25
CA ARG A 49 19.51 6.21 8.21
C ARG A 49 20.89 5.55 8.18
N HIS A 50 21.55 5.57 7.02
CA HIS A 50 22.81 4.88 6.79
C HIS A 50 23.83 5.76 6.04
N PRO A 51 24.32 6.87 6.65
CA PRO A 51 25.19 7.83 5.96
C PRO A 51 26.45 7.22 5.34
N LYS A 52 27.10 6.27 6.05
CA LYS A 52 28.28 5.55 5.54
C LYS A 52 27.94 4.65 4.35
N GLY A 53 26.81 3.94 4.42
CA GLY A 53 26.33 3.09 3.32
C GLY A 53 25.94 3.93 2.09
N TRP A 54 25.30 5.07 2.31
CA TRP A 54 24.97 6.02 1.26
C TRP A 54 26.21 6.60 0.59
N ALA A 55 27.25 6.95 1.35
CA ALA A 55 28.51 7.43 0.77
C ALA A 55 29.12 6.43 -0.22
N ALA A 56 28.96 5.12 0.02
CA ALA A 56 29.41 4.06 -0.87
C ALA A 56 28.45 3.81 -2.05
N ALA A 57 27.14 3.95 -1.86
CA ALA A 57 26.13 3.62 -2.88
C ALA A 57 25.75 4.78 -3.82
N LYS A 58 25.91 6.04 -3.39
CA LYS A 58 25.36 7.22 -4.08
C LYS A 58 25.85 7.41 -5.52
N ALA A 59 27.09 6.99 -5.81
CA ALA A 59 27.68 7.14 -7.13
C ALA A 59 27.00 6.22 -8.16
N ASP A 60 26.60 5.02 -7.71
CA ASP A 60 26.03 3.97 -8.55
C ASP A 60 24.52 3.81 -8.31
N TRP A 61 23.87 4.79 -7.67
CA TRP A 61 22.48 4.67 -7.25
C TRP A 61 21.52 4.38 -8.42
N SER A 62 21.79 4.95 -9.60
CA SER A 62 21.02 4.72 -10.82
C SER A 62 21.05 3.26 -11.30
N GLU A 63 22.08 2.51 -10.95
CA GLU A 63 22.23 1.08 -11.26
C GLU A 63 21.71 0.18 -10.14
N LEU A 64 21.92 0.60 -8.89
CA LEU A 64 21.46 -0.15 -7.72
C LEU A 64 19.93 -0.12 -7.60
N TYR A 65 19.32 1.06 -7.73
CA TYR A 65 17.88 1.25 -7.48
C TYR A 65 16.98 0.30 -8.31
N PRO A 66 17.18 0.13 -9.63
CA PRO A 66 16.39 -0.80 -10.43
C PRO A 66 16.46 -2.27 -10.00
N SER A 67 17.55 -2.67 -9.32
CA SER A 67 17.79 -4.05 -8.86
C SER A 67 17.19 -4.36 -7.47
N MET A 68 16.76 -3.34 -6.73
CA MET A 68 16.32 -3.50 -5.35
C MET A 68 15.01 -4.31 -5.24
N PRO A 69 14.91 -5.27 -4.32
CA PRO A 69 13.66 -5.98 -4.07
C PRO A 69 12.68 -5.07 -3.29
N ILE A 70 11.73 -4.45 -3.98
CA ILE A 70 10.70 -3.61 -3.35
C ILE A 70 9.42 -4.45 -3.14
N ARG A 71 8.93 -4.46 -1.90
CA ARG A 71 7.67 -5.11 -1.51
C ARG A 71 6.67 -4.06 -1.06
N VAL A 72 5.49 -4.06 -1.71
CA VAL A 72 4.35 -3.23 -1.32
C VAL A 72 3.41 -4.08 -0.47
N ARG A 73 2.93 -3.51 0.64
CA ARG A 73 1.90 -4.10 1.49
C ARG A 73 0.84 -3.05 1.77
N ALA A 74 -0.43 -3.42 1.71
CA ALA A 74 -1.55 -2.55 2.06
C ALA A 74 -2.44 -3.23 3.09
N ASP A 75 -2.74 -2.53 4.18
CA ASP A 75 -3.71 -2.94 5.18
C ASP A 75 -4.92 -1.99 5.10
N VAL A 76 -6.08 -2.54 4.75
CA VAL A 76 -7.32 -1.77 4.59
C VAL A 76 -8.26 -2.15 5.72
N ARG A 77 -8.80 -1.13 6.39
CA ARG A 77 -9.88 -1.27 7.38
C ARG A 77 -11.10 -0.48 6.95
N ILE A 78 -12.27 -1.09 7.09
CA ILE A 78 -13.57 -0.44 6.86
C ILE A 78 -14.12 -0.05 8.23
N ASP A 79 -13.98 1.23 8.58
CA ASP A 79 -14.46 1.73 9.87
C ASP A 79 -15.98 1.93 9.89
N ARG A 80 -16.59 2.24 8.74
CA ARG A 80 -18.02 2.55 8.62
C ARG A 80 -18.59 2.07 7.28
N LEU A 81 -19.73 1.40 7.32
CA LEU A 81 -20.48 0.93 6.15
C LEU A 81 -21.51 1.97 5.64
N GLY A 82 -21.54 3.16 6.25
CA GLY A 82 -22.53 4.19 5.95
C GLY A 82 -23.94 3.84 6.45
N MET A 83 -24.97 4.22 5.68
CA MET A 83 -26.39 4.14 6.08
C MET A 83 -26.93 2.72 6.32
N ILE A 84 -26.18 1.68 5.95
CA ILE A 84 -26.56 0.28 6.14
C ILE A 84 -26.73 -0.06 7.63
N GLN A 85 -25.89 0.51 8.50
CA GLN A 85 -26.02 0.32 9.96
C GLN A 85 -27.28 0.97 10.55
N TYR A 86 -27.75 2.09 9.99
CA TYR A 86 -28.92 2.82 10.51
C TYR A 86 -30.24 2.07 10.27
N SER A 87 -30.30 1.22 9.24
CA SER A 87 -31.51 0.45 8.92
C SER A 87 -31.85 -0.61 9.98
N LYS A 88 -30.84 -1.24 10.61
CA LYS A 88 -31.04 -2.21 11.71
C LYS A 88 -31.45 -1.55 13.03
N ALA A 89 -31.02 -0.33 13.29
CA ALA A 89 -31.40 0.38 14.51
C ALA A 89 -32.90 0.72 14.58
N ARG A 90 -33.56 0.88 13.42
CA ARG A 90 -35.01 1.08 13.36
C ARG A 90 -35.81 -0.22 13.44
N ALA A 91 -35.30 -1.32 12.90
CA ALA A 91 -36.02 -2.60 12.88
C ALA A 91 -36.14 -3.30 14.25
N ASN A 92 -35.35 -2.90 15.25
CA ASN A 92 -35.41 -3.42 16.62
C ASN A 92 -36.15 -2.48 17.60
N ALA A 93 -36.77 -1.41 17.10
CA ALA A 93 -37.46 -0.39 17.90
C ALA A 93 -38.99 -0.41 17.72
N ASP A 94 -39.53 -1.34 16.94
CA ASP A 94 -40.95 -1.54 16.65
C ASP A 94 -41.42 -2.94 17.09
#